data_AF-A0A7Z9WXN4-F1
#
_entry.id   AF-A0A7Z9WXN4-F1
#
_cell.length_a   1.000
_cell.length_b   1.000
_cell.length_c   1.000
_cell.angle_alpha   90.00
_cell.angle_beta   90.00
_cell.angle_gamma   90.00
#
_symmetry.space_group_name_H-M   'P 1'
#
loop_
_entity.id
_entity.type
_entity.pdbx_description
1 polymer ?
#
loop_
_entity_poly.entity_id
_entity_poly.type
_entity_poly.pdbx_seq_one_letter_code
_entity_poly.pdbx_strand_id
1 'polypeptide(L)' 'MPNTLVHIAIQTPLTRLGMKEAPLQWIAVGCIIPDIPWIVQRIFTYFPGIDTLNLRLYTVTQASLIYCLILSLALSMLTS' A
#
# COMPACT_ATOMS: atom_id res chain seq x y z
N MET A 1 9.74 -2.97 -8.30
CA MET A 1 10.06 -1.53 -8.34
C MET A 1 9.10 -0.85 -7.39
N PRO A 2 9.51 0.16 -6.60
CA PRO A 2 8.57 0.91 -5.78
C PRO A 2 7.60 1.62 -6.72
N ASN A 3 6.36 1.13 -6.77
CA ASN A 3 5.32 1.80 -7.54
C ASN A 3 4.75 2.99 -6.78
N THR A 4 5.28 3.34 -5.61
CA THR A 4 4.73 4.39 -4.75
C THR A 4 4.68 5.72 -5.45
N LEU A 5 5.71 6.05 -6.24
CA LEU A 5 5.74 7.25 -7.06
C LEU A 5 4.70 7.19 -8.20
N VAL A 6 4.46 6.00 -8.77
CA VAL A 6 3.45 5.77 -9.80
C VAL A 6 2.03 5.84 -9.20
N HIS A 7 1.83 5.25 -8.02
CA HIS A 7 0.61 5.32 -7.23
C HIS A 7 0.31 6.77 -6.86
N ILE A 8 1.28 7.54 -6.36
CA ILE A 8 1.10 8.96 -6.10
C ILE A 8 0.79 9.72 -7.39
N ALA A 9 1.53 9.49 -8.47
CA ALA A 9 1.36 10.19 -9.74
C ALA A 9 -0.01 9.93 -10.40
N ILE A 10 -0.58 8.74 -10.23
CA ILE A 10 -1.87 8.34 -10.81
C ILE A 10 -3.02 8.58 -9.83
N GLN A 11 -2.93 8.08 -8.60
CA GLN A 11 -4.01 8.16 -7.63
C GLN A 11 -4.22 9.59 -7.11
N THR A 12 -3.20 10.43 -7.02
CA THR A 12 -3.40 11.82 -6.58
C THR A 12 -4.31 12.64 -7.50
N PRO A 13 -4.08 12.69 -8.83
CA PRO A 13 -4.99 13.39 -9.73
C PRO A 13 -6.36 12.69 -9.80
N LEU A 14 -6.42 11.36 -9.82
CA LEU A 14 -7.69 10.61 -9.82
C LEU A 14 -8.53 10.91 -8.57
N THR A 15 -7.94 10.89 -7.38
CA THR A 15 -8.64 11.23 -6.14
C THR A 15 -9.03 12.69 -6.09
N ARG A 16 -8.23 13.62 -6.63
CA ARG A 16 -8.60 15.04 -6.72
C ARG A 16 -9.74 15.32 -7.71
N LEU A 17 -9.88 14.51 -8.76
CA LEU A 17 -10.99 14.60 -9.71
C LEU A 17 -12.32 14.13 -9.09
N GLY A 18 -12.30 13.05 -8.29
CA GLY A 18 -13.49 12.53 -7.60
C GLY A 18 -13.80 13.18 -6.25
N MET A 19 -12.78 13.66 -5.54
CA MET A 19 -12.84 14.21 -4.18
C MET A 19 -11.93 15.43 -4.05
N LYS A 20 -12.41 16.59 -4.50
CA LYS A 20 -11.63 17.85 -4.52
C LYS A 20 -11.10 18.26 -3.15
N GLU A 21 -11.83 17.99 -2.08
CA GLU A 21 -11.49 18.37 -0.71
C GLU A 21 -10.64 17.33 0.02
N ALA A 22 -10.31 16.20 -0.62
CA ALA A 22 -9.51 15.17 0.03
C ALA A 22 -8.12 15.72 0.40
N PRO A 23 -7.73 15.67 1.68
CA PRO A 23 -6.43 16.14 2.13
C PRO A 23 -5.30 15.30 1.51
N LEU A 24 -4.35 15.98 0.85
CA LEU A 24 -3.24 15.35 0.11
C LEU A 24 -2.42 14.35 0.96
N GLN A 25 -2.29 14.61 2.26
CA GLN A 25 -1.59 13.73 3.20
C GLN A 25 -2.21 12.32 3.23
N TRP A 26 -3.54 12.24 3.24
CA TRP A 26 -4.26 10.97 3.30
C TRP A 26 -4.25 10.23 1.97
N ILE A 27 -4.23 10.96 0.85
CA ILE A 27 -4.03 10.39 -0.48
C ILE A 27 -2.64 9.74 -0.58
N ALA A 28 -1.59 10.45 -0.12
CA ALA A 28 -0.23 9.93 -0.12
C ALA A 28 -0.08 8.71 0.80
N VAL A 29 -0.70 8.74 1.99
CA VAL A 29 -0.73 7.58 2.90
C VAL A 29 -1.39 6.37 2.23
N GLY A 30 -2.52 6.56 1.54
CA GLY A 30 -3.18 5.49 0.78
C GLY A 30 -2.32 4.91 -0.35
N CYS A 31 -1.43 5.70 -0.94
CA CYS A 31 -0.47 5.24 -1.95
C CYS A 31 0.73 4.49 -1.35
N ILE A 32 1.12 4.82 -0.12
CA ILE A 32 2.30 4.24 0.56
C ILE A 32 1.97 2.92 1.24
N ILE A 33 0.82 2.82 1.92
CA ILE A 33 0.40 1.63 2.66
C ILE A 33 0.55 0.33 1.86
N PRO A 34 0.08 0.22 0.60
CA PRO A 34 0.19 -1.02 -0.16
C PRO A 34 1.62 -1.39 -0.57
N ASP A 35 2.52 -0.42 -0.61
CA ASP A 35 3.93 -0.63 -0.94
C ASP A 35 4.80 -0.95 0.27
N ILE A 36 4.29 -0.81 1.50
CA ILE A 36 5.02 -1.12 2.73
C ILE A 36 5.65 -2.52 2.68
N PRO A 37 4.93 -3.60 2.29
CA PRO A 37 5.51 -4.94 2.23
C PRO A 37 6.66 -5.04 1.22
N TRP A 38 6.62 -4.27 0.13
CA TRP A 38 7.68 -4.24 -0.88
C TRP A 38 8.91 -3.45 -0.41
N ILE A 39 8.70 -2.34 0.32
CA ILE A 39 9.77 -1.59 0.98
C ILE A 39 10.46 -2.47 2.01
N VAL A 40 9.69 -3.18 2.84
CA VAL A 40 10.18 -4.15 3.83
C VAL A 40 10.98 -5.26 3.13
N GLN A 41 10.44 -5.87 2.07
CA GLN A 41 11.15 -6.88 1.28
C GLN A 41 12.51 -6.36 0.81
N ARG A 42 12.56 -5.12 0.31
CA ARG A 42 13.80 -4.54 -0.22
C ARG A 42 14.84 -4.30 0.86
N ILE A 43 14.44 -3.83 2.05
CA ILE A 43 15.34 -3.66 3.18
C ILE A 43 15.93 -5.01 3.60
N PHE A 44 15.08 -6.03 3.76
CA PHE A 44 15.50 -7.35 4.22
C PHE A 44 16.30 -8.16 3.19
N THR A 45 16.17 -7.87 1.89
CA THR A 45 16.99 -8.51 0.84
C THR A 45 18.49 -8.20 0.99
N TYR A 46 18.86 -7.10 1.64
CA TYR A 46 20.27 -6.77 1.91
C TYR A 46 20.87 -7.50 3.12
N PHE A 47 20.06 -8.22 3.90
CA PHE A 47 20.55 -8.95 5.07
C PHE A 47 21.00 -10.36 4.67
N PRO A 48 22.26 -10.73 4.96
CA PRO A 48 22.75 -12.08 4.71
C PRO A 48 22.02 -13.09 5.60
N GLY A 49 21.62 -14.23 5.02
CA GLY A 49 20.96 -15.33 5.76
C GLY A 49 19.44 -15.32 5.72
N ILE A 50 18.81 -14.33 5.07
CA ILE A 50 17.36 -14.34 4.84
C ILE A 50 17.03 -15.09 3.56
N ASP A 51 16.13 -16.06 3.65
CA ASP A 51 15.58 -16.72 2.48
C ASP A 51 14.61 -15.78 1.74
N THR A 52 15.01 -15.41 0.53
CA THR A 52 14.26 -14.51 -0.36
C THR A 52 12.89 -15.05 -0.74
N LEU A 53 12.70 -16.38 -0.81
CA LEU A 53 11.43 -16.99 -1.15
C LEU A 53 10.42 -16.82 0.00
N ASN A 54 10.83 -17.19 1.21
CA ASN A 54 10.03 -16.97 2.41
C ASN A 54 9.70 -15.49 2.61
N LEU A 55 10.70 -14.60 2.45
CA LEU A 55 10.49 -13.17 2.54
C LEU A 55 9.40 -12.68 1.58
N ARG A 56 9.40 -13.16 0.32
CA ARG A 56 8.38 -12.81 -0.67
C ARG A 56 7.00 -13.36 -0.31
N LEU A 57 6.92 -14.57 0.24
CA LEU A 57 5.65 -15.16 0.67
C LEU A 57 5.03 -14.33 1.80
N TYR A 58 5.82 -13.99 2.83
CA TYR A 58 5.36 -13.15 3.93
C TYR A 58 4.88 -11.77 3.46
N THR A 59 5.61 -11.12 2.54
CA THR A 59 5.28 -9.77 2.09
C THR A 59 4.02 -9.76 1.23
N VAL A 60 3.81 -10.77 0.37
CA VAL A 60 2.57 -10.92 -0.41
C VAL A 60 1.38 -11.20 0.50
N THR A 61 1.49 -12.12 1.46
CA THR A 61 0.40 -12.41 2.40
C THR A 61 0.05 -11.20 3.24
N GLN A 62 1.04 -10.44 3.72
CA GLN A 62 0.82 -9.22 4.49
C GLN A 62 0.13 -8.13 3.65
N ALA A 63 0.54 -7.94 2.40
CA ALA A 63 -0.10 -7.00 1.48
C ALA A 63 -1.58 -7.33 1.30
N SER A 64 -1.90 -8.59 0.98
CA SER A 64 -3.27 -9.06 0.78
C SER A 64 -4.14 -8.85 2.01
N LEU A 65 -3.62 -9.15 3.22
CA LEU A 65 -4.33 -8.93 4.47
C LEU A 65 -4.66 -7.46 4.69
N ILE A 66 -3.68 -6.57 4.49
CA ILE A 66 -3.86 -5.12 4.63
C ILE A 66 -4.95 -4.62 3.67
N TYR A 67 -4.94 -5.06 2.41
CA TYR A 67 -5.96 -4.71 1.43
C TYR A 67 -7.36 -5.19 1.84
N CYS A 68 -7.48 -6.42 2.34
CA CYS A 68 -8.75 -6.94 2.84
C CYS A 68 -9.28 -6.13 4.03
N LEU A 69 -8.40 -5.72 4.96
CA LEU A 69 -8.77 -4.88 6.10
C LEU A 69 -9.22 -3.48 5.67
N ILE A 70 -8.49 -2.85 4.73
CA ILE A 70 -8.88 -1.53 4.20
C ILE A 70 -10.23 -1.61 3.48
N LEU A 71 -10.45 -2.64 2.66
CA LEU A 71 -11.70 -2.83 1.95
C LEU A 71 -12.87 -3.06 2.92
N SER A 72 -12.70 -3.95 3.91
CA SER A 72 -13.73 -4.22 4.91
C SER A 72 -14.05 -2.98 5.76
N LEU A 73 -13.04 -2.18 6.13
CA LEU A 73 -13.24 -0.91 6.82
C LEU A 73 -14.04 0.08 5.95
N ALA A 74 -13.69 0.21 4.67
CA ALA A 74 -14.40 1.10 3.75
C ALA A 74 -15.87 0.69 3.58
N LEU A 75 -16.15 -0.61 3.44
CA LEU A 75 -17.51 -1.15 3.38
C LEU A 75 -18.28 -0.92 4.69
N SER A 76 -17.61 -1.05 5.83
CA SER A 76 -18.20 -0.76 7.15
C SER A 76 -18.62 0.69 7.27
N MET A 77 -17.79 1.63 6.80
CA MET A 77 -18.08 3.07 6.82
C MET A 77 -19.20 3.51 5.86
N LEU A 78 -19.49 2.71 4.83
CA LEU A 78 -20.61 2.97 3.91
C LEU A 78 -21.94 2.43 4.44
N THR A 79 -21.89 1.43 5.32
CA THR A 79 -23.09 0.77 5.88
C THR A 79 -23.59 1.42 7.16
N SER A 80 -22.74 2.20 7.84
CA SER A 80 -23.04 2.98 9.05
C SER A 80 -23.56 4.37 8.72
#